data_AF-X4ZTA0-F1
#
_entry.id   AF-X4ZTA0-F1
#
_cell.length_a   1.000
_cell.length_b   1.000
_cell.length_c   1.000
_cell.angle_alpha   90.00
_cell.angle_beta   90.00
_cell.angle_gamma   90.00
#
_symmetry.space_group_name_H-M   'P 1'
#
loop_
_entity.id
_entity.type
_entity.pdbx_description
1 polymer ?
#
loop_
_entity_poly.entity_id
_entity_poly.type
_entity_poly.pdbx_seq_one_letter_code
_entity_poly.pdbx_strand_id
1 'polypeptide(L)'
;MGQITVGQVENLEETIRSLAHGYEGLRDACQLLLHRIAVKAAECALEQATSGALLMAAVTKEAEMGVWLAKATAEHAIADAELAAAIASANPVAITVASARVAETLAELQQAMEAYERAKRHRMRMEQRKELADRAAALTAELQEEVEGESAVRMRQAEESVDVGRSRLSSAHEALQAYLAANGVASAFHEWLRWSPPPNQPVRPETLNARLSMTPEQQRLFVEYLEERDPEFRAKLEKYRQDLREAAGEAERQAVQLKVRKQLSGTLGEKMVEYAFKPLAERIDTQNVTRFEDGRYTKTDITVHGLKTPVILGRGVGMGAPAGGSIRIEVKCGSVQYLLSQKEHMKFQAGGHRSARASMTVCSRDIKDLSSETERDLRQALTDAGSPLVGMLPRKKELDQACWNAVAGSERGVTGIV
;
A
#
# COMPACT_ATOMS: atom_id res chain seq x y z
N MET A 1 -3.22 33.34 8.74
CA MET A 1 -2.43 32.11 8.51
C MET A 1 -3.28 30.95 8.97
N GLY A 2 -3.49 29.93 8.13
CA GLY A 2 -4.19 28.72 8.54
C GLY A 2 -3.37 27.99 9.60
N GLN A 3 -4.00 27.53 10.67
CA GLN A 3 -3.34 26.81 11.75
C GLN A 3 -3.07 25.37 11.27
N ILE A 4 -1.81 24.93 11.26
CA ILE A 4 -1.45 23.54 10.93
C ILE A 4 -1.66 22.67 12.16
N THR A 5 -2.32 21.53 11.98
CA THR A 5 -2.62 20.56 13.05
C THR A 5 -1.67 19.36 13.00
N VAL A 6 -1.61 18.59 14.09
CA VAL A 6 -0.79 17.37 14.18
C VAL A 6 -1.23 16.33 13.14
N GLY A 7 -2.55 16.14 12.97
CA GLY A 7 -3.09 15.16 12.03
C GLY A 7 -2.80 15.53 10.57
N GLN A 8 -2.79 16.81 10.22
CA GLN A 8 -2.37 17.29 8.89
C GLN A 8 -0.90 16.96 8.57
N VAL A 9 0.01 17.15 9.54
CA VAL A 9 1.42 16.80 9.34
C VAL A 9 1.60 15.30 9.16
N GLU A 10 0.96 14.46 10.00
CA GLU A 10 1.01 13.00 9.86
C GLU A 10 0.43 12.51 8.51
N ASN A 11 -0.68 13.10 8.05
CA ASN A 11 -1.25 12.81 6.72
C ASN A 11 -0.26 13.14 5.59
N LEU A 12 0.47 14.25 5.71
CA LEU A 12 1.48 14.65 4.74
C LEU A 12 2.70 13.70 4.77
N GLU A 13 3.14 13.27 5.95
CA GLU A 13 4.21 12.26 6.10
C GLU A 13 3.84 10.94 5.41
N GLU A 14 2.63 10.44 5.62
CA GLU A 14 2.13 9.21 4.99
C GLU A 14 2.04 9.35 3.47
N THR A 15 1.58 10.51 2.99
CA THR A 15 1.51 10.81 1.56
C THR A 15 2.89 10.80 0.93
N ILE A 16 3.89 11.43 1.56
CA ILE A 16 5.27 11.48 1.05
C ILE A 16 5.92 10.12 1.10
N ARG A 17 5.67 9.32 2.15
CA ARG A 17 6.15 7.94 2.22
C ARG A 17 5.59 7.10 1.07
N SER A 18 4.31 7.27 0.77
CA SER A 18 3.64 6.59 -0.35
C SER A 18 4.21 7.04 -1.71
N LEU A 19 4.47 8.34 -1.88
CA LEU A 19 5.12 8.88 -3.08
C LEU A 19 6.55 8.36 -3.24
N ALA A 20 7.34 8.33 -2.17
CA ALA A 20 8.70 7.79 -2.19
C ALA A 20 8.71 6.30 -2.56
N HIS A 21 7.78 5.51 -2.00
CA HIS A 21 7.62 4.11 -2.38
C HIS A 21 7.21 3.96 -3.86
N GLY A 22 6.29 4.80 -4.34
CA GLY A 22 5.91 4.83 -5.76
C GLY A 22 7.08 5.20 -6.67
N TYR A 23 7.95 6.12 -6.25
CA TYR A 23 9.18 6.49 -6.95
C TYR A 23 10.16 5.32 -7.04
N GLU A 24 10.37 4.59 -5.94
CA GLU A 24 11.22 3.39 -5.93
C GLU A 24 10.68 2.31 -6.88
N GLY A 25 9.37 2.05 -6.84
CA GLY A 25 8.72 1.12 -7.76
C GLY A 25 8.84 1.52 -9.23
N LEU A 26 8.68 2.81 -9.54
CA LEU A 26 8.89 3.34 -10.89
C LEU A 26 10.35 3.18 -11.33
N ARG A 27 11.31 3.46 -10.45
CA ARG A 27 12.74 3.30 -10.71
C ARG A 27 13.08 1.87 -11.10
N ASP A 28 12.60 0.91 -10.32
CA ASP A 28 12.87 -0.51 -10.55
C ASP A 28 12.22 -0.98 -11.85
N ALA A 29 11.00 -0.51 -12.17
CA ALA A 29 10.33 -0.80 -13.43
C ALA A 29 11.09 -0.23 -14.64
N CYS A 30 11.54 1.03 -14.58
CA CYS A 30 12.36 1.65 -15.62
C CYS A 30 13.68 0.90 -15.82
N GLN A 31 14.38 0.55 -14.74
CA GLN A 31 15.62 -0.22 -14.81
C GLN A 31 15.41 -1.60 -15.46
N LEU A 32 14.31 -2.27 -15.13
CA LEU A 32 13.96 -3.56 -15.74
C LEU A 32 13.68 -3.42 -17.24
N LEU A 33 12.96 -2.38 -17.67
CA LEU A 33 12.68 -2.12 -19.08
C LEU A 33 13.96 -1.81 -19.86
N LEU A 34 14.81 -0.94 -19.32
CA LEU A 34 16.12 -0.60 -19.90
C LEU A 34 17.01 -1.84 -20.04
N HIS A 35 17.02 -2.71 -19.02
CA HIS A 35 17.75 -3.96 -19.11
C HIS A 35 17.21 -4.89 -20.20
N ARG A 36 15.88 -5.07 -20.27
CA ARG A 36 15.25 -5.93 -21.29
C ARG A 36 15.52 -5.45 -22.70
N ILE A 37 15.47 -4.14 -22.94
CA ILE A 37 15.73 -3.61 -24.27
C ILE A 37 17.20 -3.70 -24.65
N ALA A 38 18.12 -3.47 -23.71
CA ALA A 38 19.55 -3.67 -23.95
C ALA A 38 19.88 -5.12 -24.32
N VAL A 39 19.25 -6.10 -23.65
CA VAL A 39 19.39 -7.52 -24.01
C VAL A 39 18.86 -7.78 -25.43
N LYS A 40 17.70 -7.24 -25.78
CA LYS A 40 17.13 -7.40 -27.12
C LYS A 40 17.97 -6.73 -28.21
N ALA A 41 18.52 -5.55 -27.94
CA ALA A 41 19.44 -4.86 -28.83
C ALA A 41 20.69 -5.71 -29.10
N ALA A 42 21.26 -6.34 -28.06
CA ALA A 42 22.40 -7.24 -28.21
C ALA A 42 22.07 -8.49 -29.03
N GLU A 43 20.90 -9.11 -28.82
CA GLU A 43 20.42 -10.24 -29.62
C GLU A 43 20.24 -9.86 -31.11
N CYS A 44 19.62 -8.70 -31.38
CA CYS A 44 19.44 -8.21 -32.75
C CYS A 44 20.77 -7.89 -33.43
N ALA A 45 21.72 -7.27 -32.73
CA ALA A 45 23.05 -7.00 -33.25
C ALA A 45 23.82 -8.29 -33.59
N LEU A 46 23.71 -9.32 -32.75
CA LEU A 46 24.31 -10.62 -33.00
C LEU A 46 23.68 -11.31 -34.22
N GLU A 47 22.35 -11.29 -34.33
CA GLU A 47 21.64 -11.88 -35.48
C GLU A 47 21.95 -11.12 -36.78
N GLN A 48 22.08 -9.80 -36.73
CA GLN A 48 22.49 -8.98 -37.86
C GLN A 48 23.89 -9.33 -38.36
N ALA A 49 24.86 -9.47 -37.43
CA ALA A 49 26.21 -9.90 -37.76
C ALA A 49 26.25 -11.32 -38.34
N THR A 50 25.49 -12.24 -37.73
CA THR A 50 25.38 -13.64 -38.17
C THR A 50 24.77 -13.75 -39.56
N SER A 51 23.67 -13.03 -39.81
CA SER A 51 23.03 -12.99 -41.13
C SER A 51 23.93 -12.37 -42.20
N GLY A 52 24.72 -11.35 -41.84
CA GLY A 52 25.75 -10.79 -42.72
C GLY A 52 26.80 -11.82 -43.13
N ALA A 53 27.34 -12.58 -42.16
CA ALA A 53 28.32 -13.62 -42.42
C ALA A 53 27.75 -14.77 -43.29
N LEU A 54 26.52 -15.20 -43.02
CA LEU A 54 25.84 -16.23 -43.80
C LEU A 54 25.58 -15.80 -45.25
N LEU A 55 25.16 -14.55 -45.47
CA LEU A 55 24.98 -14.01 -46.81
C LEU A 55 26.31 -13.96 -47.58
N MET A 56 27.39 -13.50 -46.94
CA MET A 56 28.72 -13.50 -47.56
C MET A 56 29.14 -14.91 -47.99
N ALA A 57 28.97 -15.90 -47.11
CA ALA A 57 29.28 -17.30 -47.44
C ALA A 57 28.42 -17.83 -48.60
N ALA A 58 27.13 -17.48 -48.63
CA ALA A 58 26.23 -17.89 -49.72
C ALA A 58 26.58 -17.22 -51.06
N VAL A 59 27.00 -15.94 -51.05
CA VAL A 59 27.50 -15.23 -52.24
C VAL A 59 28.75 -15.92 -52.78
N THR A 60 29.72 -16.24 -51.92
CA THR A 60 30.92 -16.97 -52.33
C THR A 60 30.55 -18.33 -52.92
N LYS A 61 29.60 -19.06 -52.30
CA LYS A 61 29.20 -20.38 -52.79
C LYS A 61 28.48 -20.31 -54.14
N GLU A 62 27.61 -19.32 -54.36
CA GLU A 62 26.98 -19.10 -55.66
C GLU A 62 28.03 -18.82 -56.74
N ALA A 63 29.04 -17.98 -56.44
CA ALA A 63 30.13 -17.70 -57.36
C ALA A 63 30.95 -18.97 -57.71
N GLU A 64 31.31 -19.79 -56.73
CA GLU A 64 32.00 -21.07 -56.94
C GLU A 64 31.21 -22.01 -57.86
N MET A 65 29.90 -22.17 -57.61
CA MET A 65 29.05 -23.03 -58.45
C MET A 65 28.85 -22.44 -59.85
N GLY A 66 28.85 -21.11 -59.99
CA GLY A 66 28.82 -20.43 -61.28
C GLY A 66 30.07 -20.70 -62.10
N VAL A 67 31.24 -20.72 -61.46
CA VAL A 67 32.51 -21.11 -62.10
C VAL A 67 32.48 -22.57 -62.55
N TRP A 68 31.99 -23.49 -61.70
CA TRP A 68 31.86 -24.90 -62.07
C TRP A 68 30.89 -25.10 -63.25
N LEU A 69 29.74 -24.43 -63.23
CA LEU A 69 28.78 -24.45 -64.34
C LEU A 69 29.41 -23.94 -65.64
N ALA A 70 30.15 -22.82 -65.60
CA ALA A 70 30.83 -22.28 -66.77
C ALA A 70 31.86 -23.28 -67.34
N LYS A 71 32.62 -23.95 -66.47
CA LYS A 71 33.59 -24.98 -66.85
C LYS A 71 32.90 -26.19 -67.50
N ALA A 72 31.88 -26.76 -66.85
CA ALA A 72 31.14 -27.92 -67.38
C ALA A 72 30.45 -27.61 -68.72
N THR A 73 29.95 -26.38 -68.88
CA THR A 73 29.36 -25.90 -70.15
C THR A 73 30.41 -25.88 -71.27
N ALA A 74 31.61 -25.38 -70.99
CA ALA A 74 32.69 -25.33 -71.96
C ALA A 74 33.18 -26.75 -72.33
N GLU A 75 33.33 -27.65 -71.35
CA GLU A 75 33.74 -29.04 -71.57
C GLU A 75 32.72 -29.83 -72.39
N HIS A 76 31.42 -29.64 -72.12
CA HIS A 76 30.35 -30.23 -72.92
C HIS A 76 30.36 -29.71 -74.36
N ALA A 77 30.54 -28.39 -74.57
CA ALA A 77 30.61 -27.81 -75.91
C ALA A 77 31.81 -28.36 -76.73
N ILE A 78 32.94 -28.63 -76.07
CA ILE A 78 34.10 -29.29 -76.69
C ILE A 78 33.74 -30.73 -77.07
N ALA A 79 33.12 -31.50 -76.18
CA ALA A 79 32.72 -32.87 -76.46
C ALA A 79 31.71 -32.97 -77.62
N ASP A 80 30.76 -32.04 -77.71
CA ASP A 80 29.81 -31.93 -78.82
C ASP A 80 30.52 -31.65 -80.15
N ALA A 81 31.52 -30.76 -80.15
CA ALA A 81 32.32 -30.46 -81.33
C ALA A 81 33.15 -31.67 -81.79
N GLU A 82 33.72 -32.43 -80.85
CA GLU A 82 34.43 -33.69 -81.15
C GLU A 82 33.50 -34.76 -81.74
N LEU A 83 32.27 -34.88 -81.22
CA LEU A 83 31.26 -35.78 -81.76
C LEU A 83 30.87 -35.37 -83.19
N ALA A 84 30.64 -34.08 -83.44
CA ALA A 84 30.36 -33.56 -84.77
C ALA A 84 31.49 -33.87 -85.78
N ALA A 85 32.75 -33.71 -85.35
CA ALA A 85 33.91 -34.05 -86.17
C ALA A 85 34.02 -35.57 -86.43
N ALA A 86 33.76 -36.41 -85.42
CA ALA A 86 33.75 -37.87 -85.57
C ALA A 86 32.67 -38.35 -86.54
N ILE A 87 31.46 -37.76 -86.47
CA ILE A 87 30.35 -38.03 -87.40
C ILE A 87 30.76 -37.64 -88.83
N ALA A 88 31.36 -36.46 -89.03
CA ALA A 88 31.82 -36.01 -90.34
C ALA A 88 32.90 -36.93 -90.96
N SER A 89 33.72 -37.57 -90.13
CA SER A 89 34.75 -38.53 -90.56
C SER A 89 34.21 -39.93 -90.89
N ALA A 90 32.94 -40.21 -90.60
CA ALA A 90 32.28 -41.52 -90.76
C ALA A 90 33.02 -42.69 -90.06
N ASN A 91 33.80 -42.43 -89.01
CA ASN A 91 34.52 -43.45 -88.24
C ASN A 91 33.65 -43.98 -87.08
N PRO A 92 33.13 -45.22 -87.16
CA PRO A 92 32.19 -45.75 -86.16
C PRO A 92 32.76 -45.86 -84.75
N VAL A 93 34.06 -46.13 -84.63
CA VAL A 93 34.75 -46.24 -83.34
C VAL A 93 34.91 -44.85 -82.70
N ALA A 94 35.31 -43.86 -83.50
CA ALA A 94 35.43 -42.47 -83.03
C ALA A 94 34.08 -41.88 -82.62
N ILE A 95 33.02 -42.18 -83.37
CA ILE A 95 31.65 -41.76 -83.03
C ILE A 95 31.23 -42.34 -81.67
N THR A 96 31.46 -43.63 -81.44
CA THR A 96 31.09 -44.30 -80.19
C THR A 96 31.81 -43.68 -78.99
N VAL A 97 33.11 -43.42 -79.10
CA VAL A 97 33.92 -42.80 -78.03
C VAL A 97 33.47 -41.35 -77.76
N ALA A 98 33.28 -40.55 -78.81
CA ALA A 98 32.83 -39.17 -78.66
C ALA A 98 31.39 -39.08 -78.10
N SER A 99 30.49 -39.99 -78.50
CA SER A 99 29.13 -40.08 -77.94
C SER A 99 29.13 -40.40 -76.45
N ALA A 100 30.02 -41.30 -75.99
CA ALA A 100 30.16 -41.61 -74.57
C ALA A 100 30.64 -40.39 -73.77
N ARG A 101 31.61 -39.63 -74.30
CA ARG A 101 32.12 -38.39 -73.69
C ARG A 101 31.06 -37.28 -73.63
N VAL A 102 30.24 -37.14 -74.68
CA VAL A 102 29.09 -36.22 -74.68
C VAL A 102 28.10 -36.61 -73.58
N ALA A 103 27.78 -37.89 -73.43
CA ALA A 103 26.87 -38.35 -72.37
C ALA A 103 27.42 -38.06 -70.96
N GLU A 104 28.72 -38.27 -70.72
CA GLU A 104 29.37 -37.98 -69.45
C GLU A 104 29.38 -36.47 -69.13
N THR A 105 29.83 -35.65 -70.07
CA THR A 105 29.88 -34.18 -69.92
C THR A 105 28.49 -33.56 -69.80
N LEU A 106 27.47 -34.13 -70.47
CA LEU A 106 26.08 -33.70 -70.31
C LEU A 106 25.56 -33.99 -68.89
N ALA A 107 25.89 -35.15 -68.32
CA ALA A 107 25.52 -35.50 -66.95
C ALA A 107 26.19 -34.55 -65.94
N GLU A 108 27.47 -34.22 -66.14
CA GLU A 108 28.18 -33.24 -65.30
C GLU A 108 27.60 -31.83 -65.44
N LEU A 109 27.28 -31.39 -66.66
CA LEU A 109 26.61 -30.12 -66.91
C LEU A 109 25.27 -30.02 -66.17
N GLN A 110 24.44 -31.06 -66.24
CA GLN A 110 23.16 -31.11 -65.52
C GLN A 110 23.37 -30.99 -64.00
N GLN A 111 24.36 -31.69 -63.43
CA GLN A 111 24.68 -31.59 -62.00
C GLN A 111 25.15 -30.18 -61.62
N ALA A 112 26.00 -29.56 -62.45
CA ALA A 112 26.50 -28.22 -62.22
C ALA A 112 25.37 -27.16 -62.29
N MET A 113 24.44 -27.31 -63.23
CA MET A 113 23.24 -26.45 -63.34
C MET A 113 22.37 -26.55 -62.09
N GLU A 114 22.08 -27.76 -61.61
CA GLU A 114 21.29 -27.96 -60.40
C GLU A 114 21.99 -27.42 -59.15
N ALA A 115 23.30 -27.58 -59.04
CA ALA A 115 24.08 -27.05 -57.92
C ALA A 115 24.10 -25.53 -57.90
N TYR A 116 24.29 -24.89 -59.06
CA TYR A 116 24.23 -23.44 -59.19
C TYR A 116 22.85 -22.89 -58.82
N GLU A 117 21.78 -23.48 -59.35
CA GLU A 117 20.42 -23.06 -59.05
C GLU A 117 20.06 -23.26 -57.56
N ARG A 118 20.57 -24.32 -56.92
CA ARG A 118 20.45 -24.50 -55.46
C ARG A 118 21.20 -23.41 -54.69
N ALA A 119 22.43 -23.07 -55.09
CA ALA A 119 23.24 -22.04 -54.44
C ALA A 119 22.58 -20.65 -54.57
N LYS A 120 22.08 -20.31 -55.76
CA LYS A 120 21.33 -19.07 -56.02
C LYS A 120 20.07 -18.96 -55.15
N ARG A 121 19.28 -20.03 -55.03
CA ARG A 121 18.12 -20.08 -54.11
C ARG A 121 18.52 -19.97 -52.65
N HIS A 122 19.69 -20.48 -52.26
CA HIS A 122 20.20 -20.31 -50.90
C HIS A 122 20.63 -18.87 -50.63
N ARG A 123 21.38 -18.23 -51.53
CA ARG A 123 21.75 -16.81 -51.42
C ARG A 123 20.54 -15.90 -51.31
N MET A 124 19.53 -16.06 -52.16
CA MET A 124 18.28 -15.28 -52.09
C MET A 124 17.59 -15.39 -50.71
N ARG A 125 17.60 -16.59 -50.10
CA ARG A 125 17.06 -16.78 -48.73
C ARG A 125 17.90 -16.08 -47.67
N MET A 126 19.23 -16.09 -47.80
CA MET A 126 20.12 -15.39 -46.85
C MET A 126 20.01 -13.86 -46.99
N GLU A 127 19.74 -13.36 -48.19
CA GLU A 127 19.48 -11.94 -48.45
C GLU A 127 18.20 -11.47 -47.73
N GLN A 128 17.10 -12.22 -47.87
CA GLN A 128 15.86 -11.96 -47.14
C GLN A 128 16.06 -12.03 -45.62
N ARG A 129 16.83 -13.02 -45.14
CA ARG A 129 17.17 -13.14 -43.72
C ARG A 129 17.91 -11.90 -43.22
N LYS A 130 18.93 -11.44 -43.96
CA LYS A 130 19.68 -10.22 -43.62
C LYS A 130 18.77 -9.00 -43.58
N GLU A 131 17.88 -8.83 -44.55
CA GLU A 131 16.94 -7.72 -44.58
C GLU A 131 15.99 -7.71 -43.36
N LEU A 132 15.54 -8.88 -42.91
CA LEU A 132 14.76 -9.00 -41.68
C LEU A 132 15.58 -8.67 -40.43
N ALA A 133 16.84 -9.13 -40.37
CA ALA A 133 17.73 -8.84 -39.25
C ALA A 133 18.07 -7.33 -39.17
N ASP A 134 18.36 -6.69 -40.31
CA ASP A 134 18.62 -5.25 -40.40
C ASP A 134 17.39 -4.43 -39.94
N ARG A 135 16.17 -4.84 -40.36
CA ARG A 135 14.92 -4.21 -39.89
C ARG A 135 14.69 -4.39 -38.39
N ALA A 136 14.92 -5.59 -37.86
CA ALA A 136 14.76 -5.86 -36.43
C ALA A 136 15.74 -5.03 -35.58
N ALA A 137 16.98 -4.88 -36.05
CA ALA A 137 17.98 -4.05 -35.39
C ALA A 137 17.59 -2.57 -35.39
N ALA A 138 17.09 -2.04 -36.52
CA ALA A 138 16.62 -0.66 -36.62
C ALA A 138 15.44 -0.38 -35.66
N LEU A 139 14.41 -1.24 -35.68
CA LEU A 139 13.25 -1.11 -34.78
C LEU A 139 13.65 -1.19 -33.30
N THR A 140 14.62 -2.04 -32.97
CA THR A 140 15.09 -2.19 -31.58
C THR A 140 15.89 -0.95 -31.14
N ALA A 141 16.67 -0.34 -32.04
CA ALA A 141 17.39 0.90 -31.74
C ALA A 141 16.43 2.08 -31.51
N GLU A 142 15.41 2.23 -32.36
CA GLU A 142 14.36 3.25 -32.18
C GLU A 142 13.63 3.06 -30.85
N LEU A 143 13.22 1.82 -30.54
CA LEU A 143 12.54 1.52 -29.27
C LEU A 143 13.46 1.76 -28.06
N GLN A 144 14.77 1.51 -28.19
CA GLN A 144 15.72 1.77 -27.13
C GLN A 144 15.79 3.27 -26.81
N GLU A 145 15.92 4.11 -27.84
CA GLU A 145 15.94 5.57 -27.69
C GLU A 145 14.65 6.09 -27.05
N GLU A 146 13.49 5.57 -27.48
CA GLU A 146 12.18 5.92 -26.92
C GLU A 146 12.09 5.54 -25.43
N VAL A 147 12.46 4.30 -25.07
CA VAL A 147 12.40 3.82 -23.68
C VAL A 147 13.37 4.59 -22.79
N GLU A 148 14.58 4.91 -23.26
CA GLU A 148 15.56 5.73 -22.54
C GLU A 148 15.03 7.14 -22.28
N GLY A 149 14.53 7.80 -23.33
CA GLY A 149 13.97 9.15 -23.23
C GLY A 149 12.76 9.23 -22.31
N GLU A 150 11.80 8.32 -22.49
CA GLU A 150 10.56 8.32 -21.71
C GLU A 150 10.81 7.93 -20.24
N SER A 151 11.72 6.98 -19.98
CA SER A 151 12.13 6.63 -18.63
C SER A 151 12.81 7.81 -17.93
N ALA A 152 13.72 8.51 -18.61
CA ALA A 152 14.41 9.67 -18.05
C ALA A 152 13.43 10.81 -17.68
N VAL A 153 12.45 11.09 -18.55
CA VAL A 153 11.42 12.10 -18.30
C VAL A 153 10.55 11.72 -17.09
N ARG A 154 10.02 10.49 -17.06
CA ARG A 154 9.17 10.02 -15.96
C ARG A 154 9.90 10.00 -14.62
N MET A 155 11.15 9.54 -14.61
CA MET A 155 11.99 9.52 -13.40
C MET A 155 12.23 10.92 -12.86
N ARG A 156 12.53 11.90 -13.74
CA ARG A 156 12.71 13.29 -13.34
C ARG A 156 11.44 13.89 -12.73
N GLN A 157 10.28 13.68 -13.37
CA GLN A 157 8.99 14.18 -12.86
C GLN A 157 8.63 13.58 -11.51
N ALA A 158 8.92 12.29 -11.31
CA ALA A 158 8.69 11.60 -10.05
C ALA A 158 9.63 12.11 -8.95
N GLU A 159 10.91 12.32 -9.26
CA GLU A 159 11.90 12.90 -8.35
C GLU A 159 11.51 14.32 -7.92
N GLU A 160 11.15 15.19 -8.87
CA GLU A 160 10.66 16.54 -8.60
C GLU A 160 9.43 16.52 -7.67
N SER A 161 8.50 15.59 -7.88
CA SER A 161 7.30 15.44 -7.05
C SER A 161 7.65 15.04 -5.61
N VAL A 162 8.61 14.12 -5.44
CA VAL A 162 9.10 13.70 -4.12
C VAL A 162 9.80 14.86 -3.41
N ASP A 163 10.62 15.64 -4.11
CA ASP A 163 11.37 16.76 -3.54
C ASP A 163 10.46 17.93 -3.15
N VAL A 164 9.45 18.25 -3.98
CA VAL A 164 8.39 19.20 -3.62
C VAL A 164 7.63 18.70 -2.39
N GLY A 165 7.31 17.42 -2.33
CA GLY A 165 6.68 16.79 -1.16
C GLY A 165 7.52 16.96 0.11
N ARG A 166 8.81 16.59 0.07
CA ARG A 166 9.74 16.72 1.19
C ARG A 166 9.87 18.16 1.67
N SER A 167 9.97 19.11 0.74
CA SER A 167 10.03 20.53 1.06
C SER A 167 8.77 21.01 1.79
N ARG A 168 7.58 20.63 1.28
CA ARG A 168 6.30 20.93 1.93
C ARG A 168 6.21 20.33 3.34
N LEU A 169 6.73 19.12 3.54
CA LEU A 169 6.76 18.49 4.86
C LEU A 169 7.68 19.19 5.84
N SER A 170 8.85 19.63 5.37
CA SER A 170 9.76 20.45 6.20
C SER A 170 9.08 21.74 6.64
N SER A 171 8.46 22.48 5.71
CA SER A 171 7.74 23.70 6.03
C SER A 171 6.54 23.45 6.96
N ALA A 172 5.81 22.35 6.78
CA ALA A 172 4.70 21.97 7.64
C ALA A 172 5.18 21.63 9.06
N HIS A 173 6.31 20.95 9.19
CA HIS A 173 6.96 20.67 10.48
C HIS A 173 7.37 21.96 11.19
N GLU A 174 8.06 22.88 10.50
CA GLU A 174 8.47 24.17 11.07
C GLU A 174 7.26 24.96 11.56
N ALA A 175 6.20 25.02 10.77
CA ALA A 175 4.95 25.69 11.13
C ALA A 175 4.22 25.00 12.29
N LEU A 176 4.21 23.65 12.36
CA LEU A 176 3.69 22.92 13.52
C LEU A 176 4.52 23.24 14.77
N GLN A 177 5.84 23.21 14.70
CA GLN A 177 6.70 23.53 15.85
C GLN A 177 6.49 24.96 16.35
N ALA A 178 6.39 25.93 15.43
CA ALA A 178 6.08 27.31 15.78
C ALA A 178 4.69 27.43 16.44
N TYR A 179 3.70 26.70 15.94
CA TYR A 179 2.36 26.66 16.53
C TYR A 179 2.36 26.04 17.94
N LEU A 180 3.03 24.90 18.14
CA LEU A 180 3.14 24.24 19.44
C LEU A 180 3.88 25.12 20.45
N ALA A 181 4.96 25.79 20.03
CA ALA A 181 5.70 26.72 20.89
C ALA A 181 4.85 27.91 21.34
N ALA A 182 3.92 28.38 20.49
CA ALA A 182 3.01 29.48 20.82
C ALA A 182 1.74 29.04 21.56
N ASN A 183 1.41 27.74 21.58
CA ASN A 183 0.15 27.23 22.12
C ASN A 183 0.38 26.05 23.09
N GLY A 184 0.48 26.35 24.38
CA GLY A 184 0.78 25.36 25.42
C GLY A 184 -0.24 24.21 25.51
N VAL A 185 -1.53 24.46 25.22
CA VAL A 185 -2.56 23.40 25.22
C VAL A 185 -2.33 22.43 24.07
N ALA A 186 -2.04 22.96 22.87
CA ALA A 186 -1.71 22.13 21.72
C ALA A 186 -0.40 21.36 21.92
N SER A 187 0.61 21.99 22.53
CA SER A 187 1.86 21.31 22.92
C SER A 187 1.59 20.13 23.85
N ALA A 188 0.82 20.34 24.93
CA ALA A 188 0.48 19.28 25.87
C ALA A 188 -0.35 18.15 25.22
N PHE A 189 -1.24 18.48 24.29
CA PHE A 189 -1.98 17.48 23.52
C PHE A 189 -1.07 16.69 22.56
N HIS A 190 -0.14 17.36 21.88
CA HIS A 190 0.85 16.71 21.02
C HIS A 190 1.77 15.77 21.82
N GLU A 191 2.24 16.19 23.00
CA GLU A 191 2.98 15.34 23.94
C GLU A 191 2.14 14.16 24.41
N TRP A 192 0.85 14.37 24.71
CA TRP A 192 -0.07 13.30 25.05
C TRP A 192 -0.21 12.27 23.92
N LEU A 193 -0.33 12.70 22.65
CA LEU A 193 -0.39 11.81 21.49
C LEU A 193 0.89 10.97 21.33
N ARG A 194 2.06 11.58 21.51
CA ARG A 194 3.37 10.93 21.29
C ARG A 194 3.96 10.23 22.51
N TRP A 195 3.30 10.32 23.66
CA TRP A 195 3.81 9.72 24.88
C TRP A 195 3.94 8.21 24.76
N SER A 196 5.02 7.71 25.34
CA SER A 196 5.34 6.29 25.46
C SER A 196 5.64 5.97 26.92
N PRO A 197 5.36 4.74 27.38
CA PRO A 197 5.67 4.38 28.75
C PRO A 197 7.19 4.42 29.00
N PRO A 198 7.63 4.88 30.20
CA PRO A 198 9.05 4.83 30.54
C PRO A 198 9.57 3.39 30.49
N PRO A 199 10.78 3.16 29.94
CA PRO A 199 11.34 1.82 29.87
C PRO A 199 11.53 1.25 31.28
N ASN A 200 11.23 -0.05 31.42
CA ASN A 200 11.42 -0.81 32.66
C ASN A 200 10.63 -0.30 33.88
N GLN A 201 9.61 0.53 33.68
CA GLN A 201 8.74 0.98 34.78
C GLN A 201 7.30 0.53 34.53
N PRO A 202 6.62 -0.02 35.56
CA PRO A 202 5.22 -0.36 35.43
C PRO A 202 4.39 0.92 35.30
N VAL A 203 3.41 0.89 34.39
CA VAL A 203 2.39 1.96 34.29
C VAL A 203 1.45 1.83 35.47
N ARG A 204 1.24 2.92 36.19
CA ARG A 204 0.43 2.96 37.42
C ARG A 204 -0.93 3.61 37.18
N PRO A 205 -1.91 3.42 38.10
CA PRO A 205 -3.24 4.01 37.96
C PRO A 205 -3.22 5.54 37.79
N GLU A 206 -2.25 6.23 38.41
CA GLU A 206 -2.11 7.68 38.31
C GLU A 206 -1.75 8.12 36.89
N THR A 207 -0.87 7.36 36.21
CA THR A 207 -0.49 7.59 34.81
C THR A 207 -1.68 7.40 33.88
N LEU A 208 -2.46 6.32 34.07
CA LEU A 208 -3.67 6.07 33.28
C LEU A 208 -4.73 7.14 33.52
N ASN A 209 -4.91 7.57 34.76
CA ASN A 209 -5.83 8.65 35.12
C ASN A 209 -5.46 9.96 34.41
N ALA A 210 -4.18 10.34 34.44
CA ALA A 210 -3.70 11.53 33.74
C ALA A 210 -3.94 11.45 32.23
N ARG A 211 -3.74 10.26 31.64
CA ARG A 211 -3.99 10.05 30.20
C ARG A 211 -5.47 10.09 29.83
N LEU A 212 -6.36 9.62 30.69
CA LEU A 212 -7.81 9.58 30.44
C LEU A 212 -8.52 10.90 30.81
N SER A 213 -7.87 11.78 31.56
CA SER A 213 -8.42 13.05 32.05
C SER A 213 -8.07 14.24 31.16
N MET A 214 -8.52 14.24 29.89
CA MET A 214 -8.32 15.39 28.99
C MET A 214 -9.14 16.62 29.42
N THR A 215 -8.54 17.81 29.34
CA THR A 215 -9.27 19.07 29.51
C THR A 215 -10.27 19.31 28.37
N PRO A 216 -11.28 20.19 28.52
CA PRO A 216 -12.21 20.51 27.43
C PRO A 216 -11.51 20.97 26.14
N GLU A 217 -10.43 21.72 26.25
CA GLU A 217 -9.65 22.20 25.10
C GLU A 217 -8.88 21.06 24.43
N GLN A 218 -8.32 20.13 25.21
CA GLN A 218 -7.70 18.91 24.68
C GLN A 218 -8.73 17.97 24.03
N GLN A 219 -9.94 17.87 24.60
CA GLN A 219 -11.04 17.11 23.98
C GLN A 219 -11.41 17.70 22.61
N ARG A 220 -11.45 19.03 22.47
CA ARG A 220 -11.65 19.67 21.16
C ARG A 220 -10.54 19.31 20.17
N LEU A 221 -9.28 19.44 20.57
CA LEU A 221 -8.14 19.06 19.71
C LEU A 221 -8.16 17.57 19.35
N PHE A 222 -8.63 16.71 20.26
CA PHE A 222 -8.76 15.29 19.99
C PHE A 222 -9.88 15.00 18.99
N VAL A 223 -11.01 15.71 19.06
CA VAL A 223 -12.06 15.61 18.05
C VAL A 223 -11.56 16.08 16.68
N GLU A 224 -10.82 17.20 16.61
CA GLU A 224 -10.17 17.66 15.37
C GLU A 224 -9.20 16.60 14.82
N TYR A 225 -8.38 16.01 15.68
CA TYR A 225 -7.46 14.94 15.31
C TYR A 225 -8.19 13.70 14.80
N LEU A 226 -9.28 13.26 15.45
CA LEU A 226 -10.10 12.13 15.00
C LEU A 226 -10.81 12.44 13.67
N GLU A 227 -11.28 13.66 13.48
CA GLU A 227 -11.82 14.09 12.18
C GLU A 227 -10.76 13.95 11.08
N GLU A 228 -9.49 14.25 11.35
CA GLU A 228 -8.39 14.15 10.38
C GLU A 228 -7.84 12.73 10.20
N ARG A 229 -7.93 11.86 11.21
CA ARG A 229 -7.20 10.58 11.25
C ARG A 229 -8.07 9.33 11.38
N ASP A 230 -9.34 9.47 11.75
CA ASP A 230 -10.28 8.36 11.91
C ASP A 230 -11.45 8.49 10.90
N PRO A 231 -11.43 7.71 9.80
CA PRO A 231 -12.46 7.80 8.76
C PRO A 231 -13.87 7.47 9.25
N GLU A 232 -14.01 6.55 10.22
CA GLU A 232 -15.32 6.17 10.77
C GLU A 232 -15.89 7.29 11.65
N PHE A 233 -15.05 7.89 12.49
CA PHE A 233 -15.42 9.04 13.31
C PHE A 233 -15.78 10.24 12.42
N ARG A 234 -14.97 10.53 11.39
CA ARG A 234 -15.24 11.58 10.40
C ARG A 234 -16.58 11.36 9.70
N ALA A 235 -16.88 10.14 9.25
CA ALA A 235 -18.14 9.83 8.58
C ALA A 235 -19.35 10.04 9.50
N LYS A 236 -19.26 9.62 10.77
CA LYS A 236 -20.31 9.89 11.77
C LYS A 236 -20.50 11.39 12.00
N LEU A 237 -19.40 12.14 12.13
CA LEU A 237 -19.42 13.58 12.35
C LEU A 237 -20.08 14.31 11.18
N GLU A 238 -19.69 14.01 9.94
CA GLU A 238 -20.29 14.64 8.75
C GLU A 238 -21.77 14.28 8.59
N LYS A 239 -22.15 13.03 8.92
CA LYS A 239 -23.56 12.64 8.94
C LYS A 239 -24.37 13.52 9.89
N TYR A 240 -23.92 13.75 11.12
CA TYR A 240 -24.68 14.60 12.04
C TYR A 240 -24.66 16.08 11.66
N ARG A 241 -23.58 16.56 11.01
CA ARG A 241 -23.57 17.90 10.41
C ARG A 241 -24.63 18.01 9.33
N GLN A 242 -24.76 16.99 8.47
CA GLN A 242 -25.79 16.93 7.45
C GLN A 242 -27.20 16.88 8.04
N ASP A 243 -27.46 15.95 8.98
CA ASP A 243 -28.73 15.86 9.71
C ASP A 243 -29.10 17.22 10.35
N LEU A 244 -28.12 17.96 10.89
CA LEU A 244 -28.35 19.27 11.51
C LEU A 244 -28.65 20.37 10.48
N ARG A 245 -28.01 20.34 9.31
CA ARG A 245 -28.28 21.28 8.20
C ARG A 245 -29.67 21.07 7.59
N GLU A 246 -30.14 19.82 7.55
CA GLU A 246 -31.44 19.43 7.01
C GLU A 246 -32.60 19.64 7.98
N ALA A 247 -32.31 19.91 9.26
CA ALA A 247 -33.33 20.09 10.29
C ALA A 247 -34.23 21.32 10.02
N ALA A 248 -35.51 21.09 9.79
CA ALA A 248 -36.53 22.10 9.46
C ALA A 248 -37.07 22.89 10.68
N GLY A 249 -36.63 22.56 11.90
CA GLY A 249 -37.08 23.24 13.12
C GLY A 249 -36.41 22.74 14.39
N GLU A 250 -36.80 23.33 15.54
CA GLU A 250 -36.18 23.06 16.84
C GLU A 250 -36.31 21.59 17.27
N ALA A 251 -37.46 20.96 17.03
CA ALA A 251 -37.69 19.55 17.39
C ALA A 251 -36.69 18.61 16.68
N GLU A 252 -36.43 18.84 15.39
CA GLU A 252 -35.47 18.04 14.62
C GLU A 252 -34.03 18.32 15.07
N ARG A 253 -33.67 19.58 15.37
CA ARG A 253 -32.38 19.94 15.95
C ARG A 253 -32.14 19.25 17.30
N GLN A 254 -33.16 19.22 18.17
CA GLN A 254 -33.10 18.51 19.45
C GLN A 254 -32.95 17.00 19.24
N ALA A 255 -33.62 16.41 18.24
CA ALA A 255 -33.45 15.00 17.88
C ALA A 255 -32.00 14.69 17.44
N VAL A 256 -31.39 15.56 16.63
CA VAL A 256 -29.96 15.43 16.26
C VAL A 256 -29.06 15.56 17.48
N GLN A 257 -29.29 16.56 18.33
CA GLN A 257 -28.51 16.74 19.56
C GLN A 257 -28.59 15.50 20.47
N LEU A 258 -29.75 14.88 20.61
CA LEU A 258 -29.92 13.62 21.35
C LEU A 258 -29.13 12.46 20.73
N LYS A 259 -29.11 12.33 19.39
CA LYS A 259 -28.28 11.32 18.70
C LYS A 259 -26.79 11.56 18.97
N VAL A 260 -26.31 12.80 18.85
CA VAL A 260 -24.92 13.18 19.12
C VAL A 260 -24.52 12.81 20.54
N ARG A 261 -25.32 13.21 21.54
CA ARG A 261 -25.08 12.90 22.96
C ARG A 261 -25.09 11.40 23.27
N LYS A 262 -25.90 10.61 22.55
CA LYS A 262 -26.00 9.15 22.78
C LYS A 262 -24.88 8.38 22.08
N GLN A 263 -24.57 8.73 20.84
CA GLN A 263 -23.74 7.90 19.95
C GLN A 263 -22.34 8.47 19.76
N LEU A 264 -22.21 9.76 19.42
CA LEU A 264 -20.93 10.37 19.13
C LEU A 264 -20.09 10.53 20.40
N SER A 265 -20.70 10.98 21.49
CA SER A 265 -20.01 11.13 22.78
C SER A 265 -19.59 9.81 23.41
N GLY A 266 -20.35 8.73 23.16
CA GLY A 266 -19.94 7.37 23.52
C GLY A 266 -18.70 6.95 22.71
N THR A 267 -18.76 7.12 21.38
CA THR A 267 -17.64 6.83 20.47
C THR A 267 -16.39 7.64 20.86
N LEU A 268 -16.54 8.92 21.22
CA LEU A 268 -15.43 9.76 21.67
C LEU A 268 -14.77 9.19 22.93
N GLY A 269 -15.57 8.76 23.91
CA GLY A 269 -15.06 8.11 25.12
C GLY A 269 -14.29 6.82 24.82
N GLU A 270 -14.80 5.97 23.94
CA GLU A 270 -14.10 4.77 23.47
C GLU A 270 -12.76 5.14 22.82
N LYS A 271 -12.75 6.13 21.91
CA LYS A 271 -11.52 6.60 21.25
C LYS A 271 -10.51 7.17 22.24
N MET A 272 -10.94 7.89 23.28
CA MET A 272 -10.04 8.37 24.33
C MET A 272 -9.34 7.23 25.05
N VAL A 273 -10.08 6.16 25.38
CA VAL A 273 -9.49 4.96 26.00
C VAL A 273 -8.57 4.25 25.03
N GLU A 274 -8.99 4.06 23.77
CA GLU A 274 -8.19 3.42 22.73
C GLU A 274 -6.82 4.11 22.60
N TYR A 275 -6.80 5.44 22.41
CA TYR A 275 -5.57 6.22 22.25
C TYR A 275 -4.77 6.34 23.55
N ALA A 276 -5.41 6.28 24.72
CA ALA A 276 -4.67 6.26 25.98
C ALA A 276 -3.87 4.96 26.18
N PHE A 277 -4.38 3.83 25.68
CA PHE A 277 -3.74 2.52 25.81
C PHE A 277 -2.89 2.12 24.61
N LYS A 278 -3.09 2.73 23.43
CA LYS A 278 -2.34 2.42 22.19
C LYS A 278 -0.81 2.43 22.36
N PRO A 279 -0.19 3.39 23.06
CA PRO A 279 1.26 3.37 23.28
C PRO A 279 1.75 2.15 24.06
N LEU A 280 0.89 1.58 24.92
CA LEU A 280 1.19 0.44 25.79
C LEU A 280 1.12 -0.90 25.08
N ALA A 281 0.51 -0.95 23.90
CA ALA A 281 0.12 -2.18 23.22
C ALA A 281 0.97 -2.45 21.98
N GLU A 282 1.22 -3.73 21.68
CA GLU A 282 1.61 -4.17 20.34
C GLU A 282 0.42 -4.08 19.39
N ARG A 283 -0.78 -4.44 19.87
CA ARG A 283 -2.02 -4.41 19.10
C ARG A 283 -3.22 -4.04 19.96
N ILE A 284 -4.16 -3.30 19.39
CA ILE A 284 -5.48 -3.05 19.97
C ILE A 284 -6.53 -3.54 18.99
N ASP A 285 -7.47 -4.32 19.50
CA ASP A 285 -8.67 -4.74 18.78
C ASP A 285 -9.89 -4.08 19.43
N THR A 286 -10.83 -3.59 18.62
CA THR A 286 -12.09 -3.01 19.10
C THR A 286 -13.27 -3.95 18.78
N GLN A 287 -14.31 -3.90 19.61
CA GLN A 287 -15.59 -4.61 19.37
C GLN A 287 -15.48 -6.15 19.24
N ASN A 288 -14.57 -6.77 20.00
CA ASN A 288 -14.34 -8.22 20.00
C ASN A 288 -15.55 -8.99 20.56
N VAL A 289 -16.07 -9.96 19.80
CA VAL A 289 -17.24 -10.76 20.19
C VAL A 289 -16.83 -11.94 21.07
N THR A 290 -17.46 -12.07 22.25
CA THR A 290 -17.39 -13.27 23.09
C THR A 290 -18.77 -13.93 23.17
N ARG A 291 -18.86 -15.21 22.81
CA ARG A 291 -20.08 -16.02 22.94
C ARG A 291 -20.04 -16.84 24.22
N PHE A 292 -21.17 -16.88 24.93
CA PHE A 292 -21.37 -17.68 26.13
C PHE A 292 -22.02 -19.03 25.77
N GLU A 293 -21.93 -19.99 26.69
CA GLU A 293 -22.48 -21.35 26.52
C GLU A 293 -24.00 -21.35 26.31
N ASP A 294 -24.70 -20.35 26.86
CA ASP A 294 -26.15 -20.17 26.71
C ASP A 294 -26.58 -19.50 25.40
N GLY A 295 -25.64 -19.30 24.46
CA GLY A 295 -25.89 -18.69 23.16
C GLY A 295 -25.95 -17.16 23.18
N ARG A 296 -25.93 -16.50 24.35
CA ARG A 296 -25.79 -15.04 24.42
C ARG A 296 -24.37 -14.63 24.01
N TYR A 297 -24.20 -13.37 23.63
CA TYR A 297 -22.88 -12.83 23.34
C TYR A 297 -22.72 -11.43 23.91
N THR A 298 -21.48 -11.04 24.14
CA THR A 298 -21.08 -9.67 24.45
C THR A 298 -20.03 -9.19 23.45
N LYS A 299 -19.93 -7.89 23.25
CA LYS A 299 -18.84 -7.24 22.54
C LYS A 299 -18.01 -6.48 23.56
N THR A 300 -16.73 -6.76 23.62
CA THR A 300 -15.78 -5.98 24.41
C THR A 300 -15.34 -4.78 23.60
N ASP A 301 -15.51 -3.59 24.16
CA ASP A 301 -15.19 -2.34 23.44
C ASP A 301 -13.74 -2.30 23.00
N ILE A 302 -12.79 -2.59 23.90
CA ILE A 302 -11.35 -2.52 23.64
C ILE A 302 -10.63 -3.74 24.23
N THR A 303 -9.81 -4.40 23.41
CA THR A 303 -8.86 -5.42 23.85
C THR A 303 -7.44 -4.98 23.54
N VAL A 304 -6.63 -4.84 24.59
CA VAL A 304 -5.20 -4.54 24.51
C VAL A 304 -4.43 -5.85 24.51
N HIS A 305 -3.56 -6.04 23.50
CA HIS A 305 -2.72 -7.22 23.33
C HIS A 305 -1.24 -6.85 23.37
N GLY A 306 -0.43 -7.76 23.93
CA GLY A 306 1.02 -7.64 23.92
C GLY A 306 1.48 -6.35 24.61
N LEU A 307 1.24 -6.24 25.92
CA LEU A 307 1.68 -5.06 26.66
C LEU A 307 3.20 -4.88 26.57
N LYS A 308 3.67 -3.71 26.16
CA LYS A 308 5.11 -3.40 26.07
C LYS A 308 5.78 -3.25 27.43
N THR A 309 5.01 -2.93 28.46
CA THR A 309 5.48 -2.80 29.85
C THR A 309 4.39 -3.30 30.80
N PRO A 310 4.70 -3.75 32.03
CA PRO A 310 3.68 -4.09 33.00
C PRO A 310 2.72 -2.93 33.27
N VAL A 311 1.43 -3.22 33.40
CA VAL A 311 0.38 -2.25 33.71
C VAL A 311 -0.33 -2.65 35.00
N ILE A 312 -0.42 -1.72 35.94
CA ILE A 312 -1.11 -1.88 37.22
C ILE A 312 -2.36 -0.99 37.20
N LEU A 313 -3.52 -1.61 37.41
CA LEU A 313 -4.83 -0.97 37.41
C LEU A 313 -5.30 -0.65 38.83
N GLY A 314 -4.78 -1.39 39.82
CA GLY A 314 -5.09 -1.20 41.23
C GLY A 314 -4.55 -2.35 42.07
N ARG A 315 -5.16 -2.56 43.24
CA ARG A 315 -4.77 -3.64 44.17
C ARG A 315 -5.68 -4.86 43.96
N GLY A 316 -5.11 -6.06 44.01
CA GLY A 316 -5.85 -7.33 43.95
C GLY A 316 -5.56 -8.18 42.72
N VAL A 317 -6.11 -9.39 42.71
CA VAL A 317 -6.00 -10.33 41.58
C VAL A 317 -6.74 -9.76 40.36
N GLY A 318 -6.16 -9.88 39.16
CA GLY A 318 -6.75 -9.33 37.92
C GLY A 318 -6.59 -7.82 37.75
N MET A 319 -5.95 -7.13 38.71
CA MET A 319 -5.70 -5.68 38.68
C MET A 319 -4.33 -5.30 38.12
N GLY A 320 -3.70 -6.21 37.38
CA GLY A 320 -2.47 -5.91 36.67
C GLY A 320 -2.12 -6.98 35.66
N ALA A 321 -1.44 -6.55 34.60
CA ALA A 321 -0.97 -7.43 33.54
C ALA A 321 0.54 -7.20 33.31
N PRO A 322 1.35 -8.26 33.18
CA PRO A 322 2.77 -8.15 32.89
C PRO A 322 3.00 -7.71 31.44
N ALA A 323 4.24 -7.41 31.10
CA ALA A 323 4.65 -7.28 29.70
C ALA A 323 4.31 -8.57 28.91
N GLY A 324 3.92 -8.43 27.65
CA GLY A 324 3.33 -9.47 26.82
C GLY A 324 1.88 -9.83 27.17
N GLY A 325 1.35 -9.34 28.30
CA GLY A 325 -0.01 -9.62 28.76
C GLY A 325 -1.10 -8.87 27.98
N SER A 326 -2.35 -9.10 28.35
CA SER A 326 -3.53 -8.49 27.74
C SER A 326 -4.46 -7.84 28.76
N ILE A 327 -5.18 -6.80 28.34
CA ILE A 327 -6.20 -6.11 29.12
C ILE A 327 -7.50 -6.02 28.31
N ARG A 328 -8.64 -6.36 28.91
CA ARG A 328 -9.96 -6.08 28.33
C ARG A 328 -10.63 -4.91 29.02
N ILE A 329 -11.20 -4.00 28.23
CA ILE A 329 -11.73 -2.74 28.71
C ILE A 329 -13.14 -2.55 28.14
N GLU A 330 -14.08 -2.28 29.03
CA GLU A 330 -15.43 -1.80 28.71
C GLU A 330 -15.50 -0.29 28.97
N VAL A 331 -16.19 0.47 28.13
CA VAL A 331 -16.27 1.93 28.22
C VAL A 331 -17.72 2.39 28.44
N LYS A 332 -17.96 3.19 29.49
CA LYS A 332 -19.30 3.70 29.82
C LYS A 332 -19.31 5.21 30.07
N CYS A 333 -19.84 5.97 29.12
CA CYS A 333 -20.01 7.42 29.24
C CYS A 333 -21.47 7.75 29.48
N GLY A 334 -21.83 8.27 30.66
CA GLY A 334 -23.21 8.66 30.93
C GLY A 334 -23.42 9.39 32.24
N SER A 335 -24.64 9.89 32.44
CA SER A 335 -25.03 10.50 33.71
C SER A 335 -25.05 9.46 34.83
N VAL A 336 -25.11 9.94 36.07
CA VAL A 336 -25.25 9.12 37.28
C VAL A 336 -26.35 8.07 37.15
N GLN A 337 -27.56 8.48 36.75
CA GLN A 337 -28.71 7.56 36.61
C GLN A 337 -28.46 6.50 35.52
N TYR A 338 -27.83 6.90 34.42
CA TYR A 338 -27.48 5.96 33.36
C TYR A 338 -26.50 4.90 33.87
N LEU A 339 -25.40 5.32 34.51
CA LEU A 339 -24.38 4.39 35.02
C LEU A 339 -24.95 3.39 36.02
N LEU A 340 -25.87 3.82 36.91
CA LEU A 340 -26.59 2.92 37.81
C LEU A 340 -27.47 1.92 37.07
N SER A 341 -28.24 2.40 36.08
CA SER A 341 -29.13 1.54 35.29
C SER A 341 -28.36 0.45 34.52
N GLN A 342 -27.07 0.68 34.23
CA GLN A 342 -26.21 -0.24 33.49
C GLN A 342 -25.53 -1.30 34.37
N LYS A 343 -25.74 -1.32 35.69
CA LYS A 343 -25.04 -2.25 36.62
C LYS A 343 -25.07 -3.71 36.16
N GLU A 344 -26.25 -4.27 35.92
CA GLU A 344 -26.38 -5.68 35.53
C GLU A 344 -25.84 -5.95 34.12
N HIS A 345 -25.97 -4.98 33.21
CA HIS A 345 -25.40 -5.08 31.89
C HIS A 345 -23.86 -5.11 31.93
N MET A 346 -23.23 -4.22 32.71
CA MET A 346 -21.78 -4.21 32.91
C MET A 346 -21.27 -5.52 33.53
N LYS A 347 -21.98 -6.09 34.50
CA LYS A 347 -21.65 -7.41 35.07
C LYS A 347 -21.68 -8.52 34.04
N PHE A 348 -22.68 -8.51 33.16
CA PHE A 348 -22.75 -9.47 32.06
C PHE A 348 -21.58 -9.31 31.08
N GLN A 349 -21.25 -8.07 30.70
CA GLN A 349 -20.13 -7.76 29.80
C GLN A 349 -18.77 -8.17 30.39
N ALA A 350 -18.58 -8.01 31.70
CA ALA A 350 -17.38 -8.47 32.42
C ALA A 350 -17.13 -9.98 32.26
N GLY A 351 -18.18 -10.78 32.08
CA GLY A 351 -18.04 -12.21 31.76
C GLY A 351 -17.29 -12.46 30.44
N GLY A 352 -17.34 -11.51 29.52
CA GLY A 352 -16.56 -11.49 28.29
C GLY A 352 -15.09 -11.13 28.50
N HIS A 353 -14.64 -10.79 29.72
CA HIS A 353 -13.24 -10.39 29.96
C HIS A 353 -12.35 -11.53 30.47
N ARG A 354 -12.94 -12.69 30.78
CA ARG A 354 -12.31 -13.78 31.55
C ARG A 354 -11.02 -14.36 30.96
N SER A 355 -10.79 -14.25 29.65
CA SER A 355 -9.57 -14.74 29.01
C SER A 355 -8.41 -13.75 29.02
N ALA A 356 -8.63 -12.51 29.50
CA ALA A 356 -7.57 -11.50 29.60
C ALA A 356 -6.84 -11.58 30.93
N ARG A 357 -5.58 -11.12 30.95
CA ARG A 357 -4.77 -11.13 32.17
C ARG A 357 -5.24 -10.09 33.19
N ALA A 358 -5.76 -8.98 32.71
CA ALA A 358 -6.42 -7.96 33.50
C ALA A 358 -7.66 -7.42 32.79
N SER A 359 -8.54 -6.77 33.55
CA SER A 359 -9.83 -6.31 33.07
C SER A 359 -10.28 -5.07 33.83
N MET A 360 -10.97 -4.15 33.17
CA MET A 360 -11.58 -2.99 33.82
C MET A 360 -12.82 -2.50 33.06
N THR A 361 -13.68 -1.78 33.77
CA THR A 361 -14.69 -0.93 33.17
C THR A 361 -14.31 0.52 33.43
N VAL A 362 -14.04 1.29 32.37
CA VAL A 362 -13.75 2.71 32.45
C VAL A 362 -15.05 3.48 32.25
N CYS A 363 -15.36 4.41 33.15
CA CYS A 363 -16.54 5.25 33.02
C CYS A 363 -16.23 6.75 33.14
N SER A 364 -17.20 7.56 32.74
CA SER A 364 -17.17 8.99 33.01
C SER A 364 -17.12 9.26 34.51
N ARG A 365 -16.44 10.33 34.90
CA ARG A 365 -16.25 10.72 36.30
C ARG A 365 -17.52 11.17 37.01
N ASP A 366 -18.67 11.21 36.31
CA ASP A 366 -20.01 11.42 36.89
C ASP A 366 -20.32 10.38 37.99
N ILE A 367 -19.70 9.20 37.96
CA ILE A 367 -19.82 8.21 39.05
C ILE A 367 -19.48 8.78 40.44
N LYS A 368 -18.63 9.81 40.51
CA LYS A 368 -18.21 10.45 41.77
C LYS A 368 -19.29 11.34 42.37
N ASP A 369 -20.39 11.59 41.64
CA ASP A 369 -21.55 12.34 42.16
C ASP A 369 -22.60 11.41 42.79
N LEU A 370 -22.37 10.08 42.77
CA LEU A 370 -23.15 9.13 43.55
C LEU A 370 -22.94 9.33 45.05
N SER A 371 -23.93 8.92 45.85
CA SER A 371 -23.68 8.75 47.29
C SER A 371 -22.59 7.70 47.50
N SER A 372 -21.78 7.87 48.55
CA SER A 372 -20.64 6.99 48.83
C SER A 372 -21.02 5.52 49.02
N GLU A 373 -22.24 5.25 49.48
CA GLU A 373 -22.80 3.89 49.59
C GLU A 373 -23.08 3.31 48.20
N THR A 374 -23.86 4.01 47.38
CA THR A 374 -24.23 3.53 46.04
C THR A 374 -23.01 3.39 45.12
N GLU A 375 -22.04 4.31 45.20
CA GLU A 375 -20.78 4.21 44.46
C GLU A 375 -20.02 2.93 44.86
N ARG A 376 -19.92 2.66 46.17
CA ARG A 376 -19.23 1.49 46.71
C ARG A 376 -19.91 0.21 46.25
N ASP A 377 -21.24 0.14 46.32
CA ASP A 377 -22.01 -1.02 45.88
C ASP A 377 -21.82 -1.32 44.39
N LEU A 378 -21.77 -0.28 43.56
CA LEU A 378 -21.52 -0.43 42.13
C LEU A 378 -20.10 -0.91 41.85
N ARG A 379 -19.09 -0.31 42.50
CA ARG A 379 -17.69 -0.70 42.38
C ARG A 379 -17.44 -2.13 42.86
N GLN A 380 -18.04 -2.52 43.99
CA GLN A 380 -17.92 -3.87 44.53
C GLN A 380 -18.54 -4.88 43.57
N ALA A 381 -19.75 -4.62 43.08
CA ALA A 381 -20.43 -5.54 42.16
C ALA A 381 -19.63 -5.79 40.86
N LEU A 382 -18.94 -4.78 40.33
CA LEU A 382 -18.08 -4.97 39.15
C LEU A 382 -16.72 -5.59 39.49
N THR A 383 -16.22 -5.36 40.70
CA THR A 383 -15.02 -6.05 41.21
C THR A 383 -15.27 -7.55 41.33
N ASP A 384 -16.42 -7.94 41.90
CA ASP A 384 -16.83 -9.33 42.03
C ASP A 384 -17.07 -9.99 40.66
N ALA A 385 -17.52 -9.21 39.67
CA ALA A 385 -17.66 -9.66 38.29
C ALA A 385 -16.34 -9.77 37.51
N GLY A 386 -15.21 -9.34 38.09
CA GLY A 386 -13.89 -9.39 37.46
C GLY A 386 -13.59 -8.25 36.48
N SER A 387 -14.32 -7.14 36.56
CA SER A 387 -14.06 -5.94 35.75
C SER A 387 -14.20 -4.66 36.58
N PRO A 388 -13.22 -4.36 37.46
CA PRO A 388 -13.31 -3.24 38.39
C PRO A 388 -13.61 -1.91 37.70
N LEU A 389 -14.50 -1.14 38.32
CA LEU A 389 -15.01 0.12 37.76
C LEU A 389 -14.09 1.29 38.09
N VAL A 390 -13.75 2.09 37.08
CA VAL A 390 -12.79 3.19 37.21
C VAL A 390 -13.34 4.45 36.53
N GLY A 391 -13.65 5.48 37.34
CA GLY A 391 -14.17 6.76 36.86
C GLY A 391 -13.06 7.75 36.48
N MET A 392 -12.46 7.55 35.31
CA MET A 392 -11.32 8.32 34.81
C MET A 392 -11.61 9.17 33.57
N LEU A 393 -12.71 8.92 32.85
CA LEU A 393 -13.06 9.72 31.67
C LEU A 393 -13.65 11.09 32.07
N PRO A 394 -13.60 12.10 31.18
CA PRO A 394 -14.25 13.37 31.39
C PRO A 394 -15.73 13.23 31.72
N ARG A 395 -16.32 14.26 32.34
CA ARG A 395 -17.76 14.23 32.65
C ARG A 395 -18.57 14.09 31.37
N LYS A 396 -19.71 13.42 31.44
CA LYS A 396 -20.58 13.23 30.29
C LYS A 396 -20.96 14.56 29.62
N LYS A 397 -21.23 15.59 30.42
CA LYS A 397 -21.53 16.95 29.93
C LYS A 397 -20.39 17.56 29.11
N GLU A 398 -19.13 17.30 29.49
CA GLU A 398 -17.95 17.80 28.78
C GLU A 398 -17.81 17.10 27.42
N LEU A 399 -17.94 15.77 27.38
CA LEU A 399 -17.92 14.98 26.14
C LEU A 399 -19.08 15.37 25.20
N ASP A 400 -20.26 15.62 25.76
CA ASP A 400 -21.43 16.10 25.02
C ASP A 400 -21.16 17.44 24.36
N GLN A 401 -20.55 18.36 25.12
CA GLN A 401 -20.24 19.69 24.61
C GLN A 401 -19.17 19.63 23.51
N ALA A 402 -18.11 18.83 23.69
CA ALA A 402 -17.07 18.67 22.69
C ALA A 402 -17.63 18.13 21.36
N CYS A 403 -18.43 17.07 21.42
CA CYS A 403 -19.09 16.50 20.24
C CYS A 403 -20.09 17.47 19.60
N TRP A 404 -20.90 18.16 20.40
CA TRP A 404 -21.89 19.10 19.89
C TRP A 404 -21.23 20.30 19.20
N ASN A 405 -20.17 20.87 19.79
CA ASN A 405 -19.42 21.97 19.19
C ASN A 405 -18.82 21.58 17.83
N ALA A 406 -18.39 20.33 17.67
CA ALA A 406 -17.84 19.85 16.40
C ALA A 406 -18.93 19.66 15.32
N VAL A 407 -20.16 19.33 15.70
CA VAL A 407 -21.31 19.17 14.80
C VAL A 407 -21.93 20.52 14.44
N ALA A 408 -22.23 21.36 15.43
CA ALA A 408 -22.88 22.66 15.23
C ALA A 408 -21.93 23.73 14.66
N GLY A 409 -20.62 23.49 14.72
CA GLY A 409 -19.61 24.51 14.53
C GLY A 409 -19.42 25.32 15.81
N SER A 410 -18.23 25.88 16.00
CA SER A 410 -17.96 26.77 17.13
C SER A 410 -18.70 28.10 16.91
N GLU A 411 -19.98 28.18 17.28
CA GLU A 411 -20.60 29.49 17.52
C GLU A 411 -19.80 30.15 18.66
N ARG A 412 -19.02 31.18 18.32
CA ARG A 412 -18.48 32.09 19.34
C ARG A 412 -19.68 32.73 20.04
N GLY A 413 -20.01 32.23 21.22
CA GLY A 413 -20.87 32.88 22.19
C GLY A 413 -22.36 32.60 22.02
N VAL A 414 -22.83 31.52 22.64
CA VAL A 414 -24.09 31.57 23.38
C VAL A 414 -23.84 30.99 24.77
N THR A 415 -23.41 31.87 25.68
CA THR A 415 -23.58 31.64 27.11
C THR A 415 -25.07 31.56 27.41
N GLY A 416 -25.57 30.37 27.70
CA GLY A 416 -26.93 30.18 28.17
C GLY A 416 -27.51 28.85 27.73
N ILE A 417 -27.20 27.78 28.46
CA ILE A 417 -28.05 26.59 28.49
C ILE A 417 -28.31 26.28 29.97
N VAL A 418 -29.55 26.56 30.37
CA VAL A 418 -30.16 26.18 31.65
C VAL A 418 -30.25 24.66 31.73
#